data_AF-A0A4S2ME57-F1
#
_entry.id   AF-A0A4S2ME57-F1
#
_cell.length_a   1.000
_cell.length_b   1.000
_cell.length_c   1.000
_cell.angle_alpha   90.00
_cell.angle_beta   90.00
_cell.angle_gamma   90.00
#
_symmetry.space_group_name_H-M   'P 1'
#
loop_
_entity.id
_entity.type
_entity.pdbx_description
1 polymer ?
#
loop_
_entity_poly.entity_id
_entity_poly.type
_entity_poly.pdbx_seq_one_letter_code
_entity_poly.pdbx_strand_id
1 'polypeptide(L)'
;MAKYELASVNSPSVEFEIAGEQVESKKLKSAKDNPNFDDPVLFLDVMLPVVDLYSPPLNITVVDHRAFGQRPKVGRHVLTSLNDYRVNPRTTEIDPVLLVPGEFS
;
A
#
# COMPACT_ATOMS: atom_id res chain seq x y z
N MET A 1 -26.86 -11.55 1.53
CA MET A 1 -25.52 -11.85 2.07
C MET A 1 -24.52 -11.73 0.93
N ALA A 2 -23.42 -10.99 1.10
CA ALA A 2 -22.37 -10.95 0.08
C ALA A 2 -21.71 -12.34 -0.01
N LYS A 3 -21.62 -12.90 -1.22
CA LYS A 3 -20.96 -14.19 -1.46
C LYS A 3 -19.46 -13.95 -1.46
N TYR A 4 -18.81 -14.17 -0.32
CA TYR A 4 -17.36 -14.07 -0.22
C TYR A 4 -16.75 -15.31 -0.88
N GLU A 5 -16.10 -15.12 -2.02
CA GLU A 5 -15.34 -16.17 -2.68
C GLU A 5 -13.99 -16.34 -1.95
N LEU A 6 -13.93 -17.34 -1.06
CA LEU A 6 -12.74 -17.76 -0.31
C LEU A 6 -11.68 -18.42 -1.23
N ALA A 7 -11.49 -17.91 -2.45
CA ALA A 7 -10.42 -18.36 -3.32
C ALA A 7 -9.07 -17.83 -2.82
N SER A 8 -8.02 -18.61 -3.05
CA SER A 8 -6.64 -18.23 -2.75
C SER A 8 -6.27 -16.92 -3.45
N VAL A 9 -5.68 -15.99 -2.69
CA VAL A 9 -5.08 -14.77 -3.24
C VAL A 9 -3.83 -15.15 -4.00
N ASN A 10 -3.68 -14.66 -5.24
CA ASN A 10 -2.51 -14.99 -6.05
C ASN A 10 -1.82 -13.77 -6.64
N SER A 11 -2.57 -12.79 -7.13
CA SER A 11 -1.97 -11.64 -7.81
C SER A 11 -2.54 -10.32 -7.30
N PRO A 12 -2.25 -9.97 -6.04
CA PRO A 12 -2.81 -8.79 -5.40
C PRO A 12 -2.14 -7.48 -5.81
N SER A 13 -2.85 -6.37 -5.62
CA SER A 13 -2.31 -5.01 -5.47
C SER A 13 -2.81 -4.39 -4.17
N VAL A 14 -2.20 -3.27 -3.76
CA VAL A 14 -2.59 -2.51 -2.57
C VAL A 14 -3.02 -1.11 -2.99
N GLU A 15 -4.20 -0.71 -2.55
CA GLU A 15 -4.77 0.62 -2.69
C GLU A 15 -4.62 1.38 -1.37
N PHE A 16 -4.02 2.56 -1.42
CA PHE A 16 -3.90 3.50 -0.31
C PHE A 16 -4.82 4.68 -0.55
N GLU A 17 -5.71 5.00 0.38
CA GLU A 17 -6.65 6.13 0.28
C GLU A 17 -6.67 6.94 1.56
N ILE A 18 -6.47 8.25 1.44
CA ILE A 18 -6.54 9.21 2.55
C ILE A 18 -7.02 10.55 2.03
N ALA A 19 -7.91 11.20 2.80
CA ALA A 19 -8.45 12.51 2.44
C ALA A 19 -9.14 12.56 1.06
N GLY A 20 -9.61 11.41 0.54
CA GLY A 20 -10.20 11.31 -0.80
C GLY A 20 -9.20 11.15 -1.95
N GLU A 21 -7.90 11.22 -1.67
CA GLU A 21 -6.83 10.93 -2.64
C GLU A 21 -6.43 9.45 -2.56
N GLN A 22 -6.12 8.85 -3.70
CA GLN A 22 -5.81 7.42 -3.79
C GLN A 22 -4.60 7.13 -4.69
N VAL A 23 -3.76 6.19 -4.25
CA VAL A 23 -2.68 5.58 -5.07
C VAL A 23 -2.78 4.06 -5.01
N GLU A 24 -2.45 3.37 -6.11
CA GLU A 24 -2.45 1.91 -6.21
C GLU A 24 -1.04 1.39 -6.52
N SER A 25 -0.64 0.30 -5.88
CA SER A 25 0.60 -0.41 -6.20
C SER A 25 0.52 -1.10 -7.57
N LYS A 26 1.69 -1.49 -8.10
CA LYS A 26 1.71 -2.48 -9.17
C LYS A 26 1.11 -3.80 -8.69
N LYS A 27 0.52 -4.55 -9.64
CA LYS A 27 0.05 -5.91 -9.42
C LYS A 27 1.23 -6.83 -9.13
N LEU A 28 1.14 -7.58 -8.04
CA LEU A 28 2.07 -8.65 -7.70
C LEU A 28 1.88 -9.83 -8.66
N LYS A 29 2.97 -10.38 -9.20
CA LYS A 29 2.92 -11.50 -10.15
C LYS A 29 2.34 -12.75 -9.49
N SER A 30 2.94 -13.16 -8.37
CA SER A 30 2.55 -14.33 -7.60
C SER A 30 2.87 -14.15 -6.13
N ALA A 31 1.85 -13.95 -5.29
CA ALA A 31 1.97 -13.86 -3.84
C ALA A 31 2.50 -15.15 -3.21
N LYS A 32 2.31 -16.29 -3.89
CA LYS A 32 2.76 -17.59 -3.42
C LYS A 32 4.27 -17.79 -3.60
N ASP A 33 4.81 -17.29 -4.70
CA ASP A 33 6.23 -17.47 -5.03
C ASP A 33 7.09 -16.35 -4.44
N ASN A 34 6.63 -15.10 -4.55
CA ASN A 34 7.28 -13.94 -3.94
C ASN A 34 6.22 -12.94 -3.44
N PRO A 35 6.04 -12.80 -2.11
CA PRO A 35 5.04 -11.88 -1.56
C PRO A 35 5.44 -10.39 -1.64
N ASN A 36 6.66 -10.07 -2.08
CA ASN A 36 7.17 -8.69 -2.15
C ASN A 36 6.83 -8.00 -3.48
N PHE A 37 6.42 -6.73 -3.42
CA PHE A 37 6.17 -5.91 -4.60
C PHE A 37 7.48 -5.52 -5.30
N ASP A 38 7.47 -5.58 -6.64
CA ASP A 38 8.61 -5.16 -7.47
C ASP A 38 8.98 -3.67 -7.26
N ASP A 39 7.99 -2.82 -6.99
CA ASP A 39 8.17 -1.41 -6.59
C ASP A 39 7.46 -1.18 -5.23
N PRO A 40 8.20 -1.17 -4.10
CA PRO A 40 7.61 -1.07 -2.76
C PRO A 40 7.32 0.37 -2.32
N VAL A 41 7.71 1.38 -3.11
CA VAL A 41 7.56 2.80 -2.78
C VAL A 41 6.53 3.44 -3.70
N LEU A 42 5.56 4.13 -3.10
CA LEU A 42 4.52 4.90 -3.79
C LEU A 42 4.55 6.33 -3.28
N PHE A 43 4.26 7.28 -4.16
CA PHE A 43 4.15 8.70 -3.83
C PHE A 43 2.70 9.13 -3.93
N LEU A 44 2.24 9.90 -2.94
CA LEU A 44 0.91 10.45 -2.88
C LEU A 44 1.01 11.83 -2.22
N ASP A 45 0.65 12.87 -2.97
CA ASP A 45 0.62 14.24 -2.46
C ASP A 45 -0.79 14.57 -1.99
N VAL A 46 -0.93 14.96 -0.72
CA VAL A 46 -2.23 15.22 -0.09
C VAL A 46 -2.22 16.49 0.76
N MET A 47 -3.37 17.15 0.82
CA MET A 47 -3.59 18.29 1.72
C MET A 47 -4.19 17.80 3.03
N LEU A 48 -3.40 17.82 4.10
CA LEU A 48 -3.83 17.41 5.43
C LEU A 48 -4.02 18.62 6.36
N PRO A 49 -4.92 18.52 7.36
CA PRO A 49 -5.03 19.53 8.40
C PRO A 49 -3.71 19.74 9.16
N VAL A 50 -3.44 20.98 9.57
CA VAL A 50 -2.27 21.32 10.39
C VAL A 50 -2.35 20.65 11.78
N VAL A 51 -3.55 20.48 12.29
CA VAL A 51 -3.79 19.84 13.59
C VAL A 51 -4.05 18.36 13.38
N ASP A 52 -3.11 17.54 13.86
CA ASP A 52 -3.05 16.10 13.64
C ASP A 52 -4.29 15.32 14.08
N LEU A 53 -4.93 15.75 15.17
CA LEU A 53 -6.14 15.13 15.69
C LEU A 53 -7.29 15.10 14.66
N TYR A 54 -7.28 16.04 13.70
CA TYR A 54 -8.27 16.11 12.64
C TYR A 54 -7.80 15.49 11.33
N SER A 55 -6.58 14.93 11.29
CA SER A 55 -6.11 14.23 10.11
C SER A 55 -7.00 13.01 9.84
N PRO A 56 -7.46 12.81 8.59
CA PRO A 56 -8.26 11.66 8.24
C PRO A 56 -7.45 10.36 8.35
N PRO A 57 -8.12 9.21 8.54
CA PRO A 57 -7.44 7.92 8.54
C PRO A 57 -6.93 7.55 7.14
N LEU A 58 -5.85 6.78 7.08
CA LEU A 58 -5.35 6.14 5.86
C LEU A 58 -5.94 4.74 5.73
N ASN A 59 -6.69 4.50 4.67
CA ASN A 59 -7.22 3.20 4.30
C ASN A 59 -6.23 2.45 3.42
N ILE A 60 -5.90 1.22 3.81
CA ILE A 60 -5.04 0.31 3.06
C ILE A 60 -5.88 -0.90 2.66
N THR A 61 -6.16 -1.07 1.37
CA THR A 61 -7.03 -2.13 0.85
C THR A 61 -6.23 -3.06 -0.06
N VAL A 62 -6.34 -4.37 0.15
CA VAL A 62 -5.74 -5.37 -0.72
C VAL A 62 -6.77 -5.84 -1.73
N VAL A 63 -6.43 -5.80 -3.01
CA VAL A 63 -7.30 -6.17 -4.13
C VAL A 63 -6.65 -7.31 -4.91
N ASP A 64 -7.32 -8.46 -5.02
CA ASP A 64 -6.81 -9.60 -5.78
C ASP A 64 -7.27 -9.50 -7.24
N HIS A 65 -6.34 -9.64 -8.20
CA HIS A 65 -6.66 -9.54 -9.63
C HIS A 65 -6.84 -10.93 -10.25
N ARG A 66 -8.10 -11.32 -10.49
CA ARG A 66 -8.49 -12.64 -10.98
C ARG A 66 -8.83 -12.62 -12.48
N ALA A 67 -9.09 -13.80 -13.03
CA ALA A 67 -9.55 -13.97 -14.41
C ALA A 67 -10.84 -13.18 -14.67
N PHE A 68 -11.10 -12.87 -15.95
CA PHE A 68 -12.30 -12.15 -16.39
C PHE A 68 -12.50 -10.77 -15.75
N GLY A 69 -11.42 -10.11 -15.31
CA GLY A 69 -11.44 -8.75 -14.78
C GLY A 69 -12.01 -8.63 -13.36
N GLN A 70 -12.21 -9.74 -12.66
CA GLN A 70 -12.65 -9.72 -11.27
C GLN A 70 -11.56 -9.13 -10.35
N ARG A 71 -11.95 -8.14 -9.53
CA ARG A 71 -11.07 -7.44 -8.58
C ARG A 71 -11.68 -7.40 -7.17
N PRO A 72 -11.89 -8.56 -6.50
CA PRO A 72 -12.42 -8.56 -5.14
C PRO A 72 -11.44 -7.91 -4.15
N LYS A 73 -11.99 -7.12 -3.22
CA LYS A 73 -11.28 -6.66 -2.03
C LYS A 73 -11.11 -7.84 -1.08
N VAL A 74 -9.88 -8.24 -0.82
CA VAL A 74 -9.54 -9.44 -0.04
C VAL A 74 -8.99 -9.11 1.35
N GLY A 75 -8.67 -7.85 1.62
CA GLY A 75 -8.25 -7.38 2.94
C GLY A 75 -8.37 -5.86 3.05
N ARG A 76 -8.53 -5.36 4.28
CA ARG A 76 -8.49 -3.93 4.58
C ARG A 76 -7.88 -3.70 5.94
N HIS A 77 -7.00 -2.70 6.02
CA HIS A 77 -6.46 -2.15 7.24
C HIS A 77 -6.69 -0.64 7.24
N VAL A 78 -6.90 -0.05 8.43
CA VAL A 78 -7.15 1.38 8.57
C VAL A 78 -6.18 1.91 9.62
N LEU A 79 -5.29 2.80 9.20
CA LEU A 79 -4.42 3.55 10.09
C LEU A 79 -5.16 4.81 10.53
N THR A 80 -5.61 4.83 11.77
CA THR A 80 -6.41 5.92 12.35
C THR A 80 -5.60 7.18 12.63
N SER A 81 -4.27 7.04 12.75
CA SER A 81 -3.34 8.14 12.95
C SER A 81 -2.04 7.84 12.21
N LEU A 82 -1.48 8.85 11.57
CA LEU A 82 -0.17 8.77 10.92
C LEU A 82 0.98 9.12 11.88
N ASN A 83 0.69 9.58 13.11
CA ASN A 83 1.68 10.16 14.00
C ASN A 83 2.87 9.24 14.28
N ASP A 84 2.61 7.94 14.51
CA ASP A 84 3.66 6.95 14.80
C ASP A 84 4.54 6.62 13.58
N TYR A 85 4.12 7.03 12.38
CA TYR A 85 4.78 6.75 11.11
C TYR A 85 5.39 7.99 10.47
N ARG A 86 5.27 9.16 11.11
CA ARG A 86 5.85 10.38 10.57
C ARG A 86 7.35 10.38 10.75
N VAL A 87 8.03 10.66 9.66
CA VAL A 87 9.47 10.87 9.62
C VAL A 87 9.74 12.25 9.03
N ASN A 88 10.79 12.92 9.53
CA ASN A 88 11.24 14.15 8.89
C ASN A 88 11.61 13.82 7.43
N PRO A 89 11.22 14.68 6.47
CA PRO A 89 11.61 14.48 5.08
C PRO A 89 13.12 14.37 5.01
N ARG A 90 13.61 13.35 4.28
CA ARG A 90 15.06 13.17 4.10
C ARG A 90 15.57 14.37 3.31
N THR A 91 16.44 15.17 3.93
CA THR A 91 17.09 16.33 3.32
C THR A 91 18.34 15.97 2.52
N THR A 92 18.66 14.69 2.42
CA THR A 92 19.79 14.14 1.67
C THR A 92 19.29 13.11 0.66
N GLU A 93 19.89 13.07 -0.53
CA GLU A 93 19.58 12.14 -1.63
C GLU A 93 19.99 10.69 -1.33
N ILE A 94 19.73 10.18 -0.13
CA ILE A 94 20.09 8.81 0.24
C ILE A 94 18.87 7.93 -0.02
N ASP A 95 18.97 7.14 -1.08
CA ASP A 95 18.01 6.09 -1.41
C ASP A 95 18.08 4.98 -0.35
N PRO A 96 16.99 4.71 0.41
CA PRO A 96 16.97 3.66 1.43
C PRO A 96 17.20 2.26 0.88
N VAL A 97 16.96 2.01 -0.42
CA VAL A 97 17.24 0.73 -1.06
C VAL A 97 18.74 0.47 -1.13
N LEU A 98 19.55 1.53 -1.30
CA LEU A 98 21.02 1.43 -1.31
C LEU A 98 21.63 1.18 0.08
N LEU A 99 20.85 1.33 1.15
CA LEU A 99 21.28 1.09 2.52
C LEU A 99 21.04 -0.34 2.99
N VAL A 100 20.37 -1.18 2.19
CA VAL A 100 20.15 -2.60 2.51
C VAL A 100 21.45 -3.36 2.21
N PRO A 101 22.19 -3.86 3.23
CA PRO A 101 23.44 -4.56 2.97
C PRO A 101 23.13 -5.94 2.38
N GLY A 102 23.50 -6.17 1.11
CA GLY A 102 23.64 -7.53 0.56
C GLY A 102 22.78 -7.97 -0.63
N GLU A 103 22.04 -7.09 -1.33
CA GLU A 103 21.20 -7.52 -2.47
C GLU A 103 21.71 -7.14 -3.88
N PHE A 104 22.87 -6.48 -4.00
CA PHE A 104 23.44 -6.08 -5.31
C PHE A 104 24.92 -6.46 -5.50
N SER A 105 25.28 -7.70 -5.18
CA SER A 105 26.57 -8.29 -5.57
C SER A 105 26.38 -9.41 -6.58
#